data_AF-A0A7C0YMH5-F1
#
_entry.id   AF-A0A7C0YMH5-F1
#
_cell.length_a   1.000
_cell.length_b   1.000
_cell.length_c   1.000
_cell.angle_alpha   90.00
_cell.angle_beta   90.00
_cell.angle_gamma   90.00
#
_symmetry.space_group_name_H-M   'P 1'
#
loop_
_entity.id
_entity.type
_entity.pdbx_description
1 polymer ?
#
loop_
_entity_poly.entity_id
_entity_poly.type
_entity_poly.pdbx_seq_one_letter_code
_entity_poly.pdbx_strand_id
1 'polypeptide(L)'
;VYRFMGSLTTPPCSEGVKWHVAKEPIGMSKDQIASFAHIMGDNFRPTQREIGAAEGQSGGSTGIAAIVVILLVAAGLVVYLKKK
;
A
#
# COMPACT_ATOMS: atom_id res chain seq x y z
N VAL A 1 -6.26 4.91 13.68
CA VAL A 1 -5.18 5.18 12.73
C VAL A 1 -3.84 4.81 13.36
N TYR A 2 -2.92 4.20 12.61
CA TYR A 2 -1.50 4.07 12.98
C TYR A 2 -0.72 5.22 12.35
N ARG A 3 0.22 5.81 13.08
CA ARG A 3 1.00 6.96 12.63
C ARG A 3 2.49 6.70 12.82
N PHE A 4 3.28 6.91 11.78
CA PHE A 4 4.74 6.75 11.83
C PHE A 4 5.41 7.55 10.71
N MET A 5 6.69 7.83 10.89
CA MET A 5 7.54 8.38 9.83
C MET A 5 8.13 7.22 9.02
N GLY A 6 8.13 7.34 7.70
CA GLY A 6 8.69 6.34 6.80
C GLY A 6 9.10 6.94 5.46
N SER A 7 9.11 6.10 4.43
CA SER A 7 9.47 6.47 3.06
C SER A 7 8.36 6.16 2.06
N LEU A 8 8.55 6.64 0.82
CA LEU A 8 7.75 6.20 -0.32
C LEU A 8 7.96 4.70 -0.58
N THR A 9 6.90 4.01 -1.01
CA THR A 9 6.94 2.58 -1.37
C THR A 9 7.36 2.35 -2.82
N THR A 10 7.58 3.42 -3.59
CA THR A 10 8.06 3.41 -4.98
C THR A 10 9.35 4.22 -5.10
N PRO A 11 10.22 3.91 -6.07
CA PRO A 11 11.38 4.75 -6.38
C PRO A 11 10.99 6.23 -6.54
N PRO A 12 11.77 7.17 -5.99
CA PRO A 12 13.11 7.02 -5.41
C PRO A 12 13.15 6.64 -3.91
N CYS A 13 12.04 6.15 -3.33
CA CYS A 13 11.97 5.72 -1.92
C CYS A 13 12.33 6.85 -0.91
N SER A 14 12.01 8.10 -1.23
CA SER A 14 12.31 9.26 -0.37
C SER A 14 11.71 9.11 1.02
N GLU A 15 12.51 9.46 2.03
CA GLU A 15 12.14 9.44 3.45
C GLU A 15 11.38 10.71 3.88
N GLY A 16 11.00 10.77 5.17
CA GLY A 16 10.30 11.92 5.74
C GLY A 16 8.78 11.91 5.48
N VAL A 17 8.23 10.79 5.01
CA VAL A 17 6.79 10.63 4.77
C VAL A 17 6.07 10.35 6.10
N LYS A 18 5.07 11.18 6.44
CA LYS A 18 4.21 10.96 7.60
C LYS A 18 3.03 10.07 7.24
N TRP A 19 3.16 8.78 7.50
CA TRP A 19 2.12 7.79 7.21
C TRP A 19 0.97 7.85 8.21
N HIS A 20 -0.25 7.71 7.68
CA HIS A 20 -1.49 7.58 8.45
C HIS A 20 -2.26 6.38 7.90
N VAL A 21 -2.15 5.23 8.57
CA VAL A 21 -2.82 3.99 8.13
C VAL A 21 -4.12 3.83 8.91
N ALA A 22 -5.25 3.74 8.20
CA ALA A 22 -6.55 3.48 8.81
C ALA A 22 -6.50 2.14 9.58
N LYS A 23 -7.13 2.10 10.76
CA LYS A 23 -7.22 0.86 11.56
C LYS A 23 -8.28 -0.08 11.01
N GLU A 24 -9.40 0.49 10.57
CA GLU A 24 -10.52 -0.24 10.03
C GLU A 24 -10.37 -0.39 8.51
N PRO A 25 -10.33 -1.62 7.96
CA PRO A 25 -10.39 -1.84 6.54
C PRO A 25 -11.75 -1.42 5.96
N ILE A 26 -11.76 -1.05 4.69
CA ILE A 26 -13.00 -0.87 3.94
C ILE A 26 -13.36 -2.17 3.21
N GLY A 27 -14.64 -2.49 3.14
CA GLY A 27 -15.14 -3.64 2.38
C GLY A 27 -15.08 -3.40 0.88
N MET A 28 -14.82 -4.47 0.11
CA MET A 28 -14.82 -4.48 -1.35
C MET A 28 -15.37 -5.82 -1.84
N SER A 29 -16.08 -5.84 -2.98
CA SER A 29 -16.59 -7.10 -3.54
C SER A 29 -15.46 -7.97 -4.07
N LYS A 30 -15.69 -9.28 -4.16
CA LYS A 30 -14.71 -10.23 -4.71
C LYS A 30 -14.35 -9.90 -6.17
N ASP A 31 -15.34 -9.52 -6.97
CA ASP A 31 -15.15 -9.19 -8.38
C ASP A 31 -14.31 -7.92 -8.57
N GLN A 32 -14.49 -6.93 -7.70
CA GLN A 32 -13.66 -5.73 -7.67
C GLN A 32 -12.21 -6.07 -7.34
N ILE A 33 -11.97 -6.88 -6.30
CA ILE A 33 -10.61 -7.31 -5.91
C ILE A 33 -9.93 -8.07 -7.06
N ALA A 34 -10.64 -9.00 -7.70
CA ALA A 34 -10.13 -9.78 -8.82
C ALA A 34 -9.79 -8.88 -10.03
N SER A 35 -10.65 -7.91 -10.35
CA SER A 35 -10.41 -6.95 -11.43
C SER A 35 -9.18 -6.09 -11.15
N PHE A 36 -9.02 -5.60 -9.92
CA PHE A 36 -7.84 -4.83 -9.52
C PHE A 36 -6.55 -5.66 -9.62
N ALA A 37 -6.56 -6.90 -9.14
CA ALA A 37 -5.42 -7.80 -9.22
C ALA A 37 -5.02 -8.09 -10.68
N HIS A 38 -6.00 -8.29 -11.56
CA HIS A 38 -5.73 -8.54 -12.98
C HIS A 38 -5.08 -7.34 -13.69
N ILE A 39 -5.52 -6.11 -13.40
CA ILE A 39 -5.03 -4.90 -14.06
C ILE A 39 -3.64 -4.49 -13.54
N MET A 40 -3.44 -4.57 -12.22
CA MET A 40 -2.25 -4.01 -11.58
C MET A 40 -1.11 -5.01 -11.42
N GLY A 41 -1.41 -6.31 -11.41
CA GLY A 41 -0.45 -7.35 -11.03
C GLY A 41 0.06 -7.19 -9.60
N ASP A 42 1.18 -7.86 -9.29
CA ASP A 42 1.84 -7.77 -8.00
C ASP A 42 2.69 -6.49 -7.92
N ASN A 43 2.16 -5.47 -7.25
CA ASN A 43 2.77 -4.14 -7.18
C ASN A 43 3.07 -3.66 -5.74
N PHE A 44 3.24 -4.59 -4.81
CA PHE A 44 3.54 -4.29 -3.42
C PHE A 44 5.05 -4.41 -3.11
N ARG A 45 5.60 -3.46 -2.37
CA ARG A 45 6.97 -3.55 -1.84
C ARG A 45 6.99 -4.50 -0.64
N PRO A 46 8.01 -5.39 -0.50
CA PRO A 46 8.16 -6.21 0.71
C PRO A 46 8.23 -5.37 1.99
N THR A 47 7.78 -5.93 3.11
CA THR A 47 7.88 -5.28 4.42
C THR A 47 9.34 -4.93 4.72
N GLN A 48 9.54 -3.74 5.28
CA GLN A 48 10.87 -3.23 5.62
C GLN A 48 11.10 -3.40 7.12
N ARG A 49 12.38 -3.43 7.51
CA ARG A 49 12.80 -3.46 8.91
C ARG A 49 12.28 -2.22 9.63
N GLU A 50 11.97 -2.35 10.91
CA GLU A 50 11.61 -1.21 11.74
C GLU A 50 12.81 -0.29 11.95
N ILE A 51 12.55 1.02 12.02
CA ILE A 51 13.60 2.01 12.30
C ILE A 51 14.13 1.77 13.72
N GLY A 52 15.39 1.35 13.83
CA GLY A 52 16.03 0.98 15.10
C GLY A 52 16.18 -0.53 15.32
N ALA A 53 15.66 -1.37 14.43
CA ALA A 53 15.96 -2.80 14.44
C ALA A 53 17.42 -3.02 14.00
N ALA A 54 18.22 -3.68 14.84
CA ALA A 54 19.59 -4.05 14.52
C ALA A 54 19.66 -4.75 13.15
N GLU A 55 20.66 -4.39 12.36
CA GLU A 55 20.85 -4.93 11.01
C GLU A 55 21.34 -6.38 11.10
N GLY A 56 20.36 -7.29 11.22
CA GLY A 56 20.58 -8.73 11.31
C GLY A 56 19.58 -9.48 10.42
N GLN A 57 20.07 -9.89 9.26
CA GLN A 57 19.63 -10.99 8.40
C GLN A 57 18.21 -10.96 7.79
N SER A 58 18.23 -11.01 6.46
CA SER A 58 17.17 -11.36 5.52
C SER A 58 16.31 -12.56 5.96
N GLY A 59 14.98 -12.41 5.88
CA GLY A 59 14.08 -13.56 5.92
C GLY A 59 12.60 -13.20 5.90
N GLY A 60 11.89 -13.64 4.85
CA GLY A 60 10.51 -14.14 4.98
C GLY A 60 9.36 -13.14 4.86
N SER A 61 8.61 -13.30 3.77
CA SER A 61 7.27 -12.78 3.52
C SER A 61 6.34 -12.79 4.76
N THR A 62 5.86 -11.63 5.20
CA THR A 62 4.65 -11.50 6.01
C THR A 62 3.77 -10.40 5.44
N GLY A 63 2.70 -10.83 4.75
CA GLY A 63 1.80 -9.96 3.99
C GLY A 63 0.84 -9.18 4.88
N ILE A 64 1.01 -7.85 4.95
CA ILE A 64 -0.05 -6.90 5.34
C ILE A 64 0.02 -5.59 4.49
N ALA A 65 0.97 -5.43 3.56
CA ALA A 65 1.27 -4.12 2.96
C ALA A 65 0.38 -3.68 1.78
N ALA A 66 -0.56 -4.50 1.30
CA ALA A 66 -1.26 -4.24 0.01
C ALA A 66 -2.44 -3.24 0.07
N ILE A 67 -2.87 -2.78 1.25
CA ILE A 67 -4.13 -2.02 1.36
C ILE A 67 -3.99 -0.52 0.99
N VAL A 68 -2.77 0.05 1.00
CA VAL A 68 -2.62 1.51 0.89
C VAL A 68 -2.51 2.03 -0.55
N VAL A 69 -2.13 1.18 -1.52
CA VAL A 69 -1.97 1.60 -2.93
C VAL A 69 -3.31 1.64 -3.69
N ILE A 70 -4.34 0.94 -3.21
CA ILE A 70 -5.65 0.86 -3.89
C ILE A 70 -6.44 2.18 -3.80
N LEU A 71 -6.17 3.05 -2.82
CA LEU A 71 -6.90 4.32 -2.66
C LEU A 71 -6.59 5.35 -3.76
N LEU A 72 -5.37 5.37 -4.32
CA LEU A 72 -5.03 6.31 -5.40
C LEU A 72 -5.61 5.87 -6.75
N VAL A 73 -5.66 4.56 -7.01
CA VAL A 73 -6.26 4.02 -8.24
C VAL A 73 -7.79 4.10 -8.19
N ALA A 74 -8.41 3.81 -7.03
CA ALA A 74 -9.86 3.97 -6.85
C ALA A 74 -10.31 5.44 -6.95
N ALA A 75 -9.55 6.39 -6.38
CA ALA A 75 -9.84 7.82 -6.55
C ALA A 75 -9.70 8.26 -8.01
N GLY A 76 -8.66 7.81 -8.72
CA GLY A 76 -8.47 8.09 -10.14
C GLY A 76 -9.58 7.51 -11.03
N LEU A 77 -10.00 6.27 -10.78
CA LEU A 77 -11.05 5.60 -11.53
C LEU A 77 -12.44 6.22 -11.25
N VAL A 78 -12.74 6.58 -9.99
CA VAL A 78 -14.00 7.28 -9.63
C VAL A 78 -14.06 8.68 -10.24
N VAL A 79 -12.95 9.41 -10.30
CA VAL A 79 -12.88 10.72 -10.99
C VAL A 79 -13.04 10.56 -12.50
N TYR A 80 -12.46 9.51 -13.10
CA TYR A 80 -12.58 9.22 -14.53
C TYR A 80 -14.01 8.85 -14.94
N LEU A 81 -14.69 8.01 -14.15
CA LEU A 81 -16.05 7.53 -14.45
C LEU A 81 -17.14 8.59 -14.25
N LYS A 82 -16.91 9.62 -13.43
CA LYS A 82 -17.85 10.75 -13.24
C LYS A 82 -17.71 11.89 -14.27
N LYS A 83 -16.70 11.83 -15.14
CA LYS A 83 -16.46 12.83 -16.20
C LYS A 83 -16.97 12.41 -17.59
N LYS A 84 -17.51 11.20 -17.73
CA LYS A 84 -18.41 10.82 -18.83
C LYS A 84 -19.85 10.92 -18.35
#